data_AF-A0A372JUJ0-F1
#
_entry.id   AF-A0A372JUJ0-F1
#
_cell.length_a   1.000
_cell.length_b   1.000
_cell.length_c   1.000
_cell.angle_alpha   90.00
_cell.angle_beta   90.00
_cell.angle_gamma   90.00
#
_symmetry.space_group_name_H-M   'P 1'
#
loop_
_entity.id
_entity.type
_entity.pdbx_description
1 polymer ?
#
loop_
_entity_poly.entity_id
_entity_poly.type
_entity_poly.pdbx_seq_one_letter_code
_entity_poly.pdbx_strand_id
1 'polypeptide(L)'
;MLASFGAQIARLPDRTRELLLIAAAEGRGHLPSLVAAAASFGLGLDDLAEAERLRMVEVTGTGIAFRHPLIRAAAYQGAPAARRLAVHRALALTAEDADCRVRHRAAAAMGPDETVAADLQAAAERARGKAGIAVVARLYRQAAALTPDDRARAGRLA
;
A
#
# COMPACT_ATOMS: atom_id res chain seq x y z
N MET A 1 22.38 1.82 8.18
CA MET A 1 21.49 2.89 7.66
C MET A 1 20.03 2.45 7.41
N LEU A 2 19.70 1.18 7.11
CA LEU A 2 18.32 0.65 7.25
C LEU A 2 18.11 -0.13 8.56
N ALA A 3 19.12 -0.92 8.96
CA ALA A 3 19.10 -1.68 10.22
C ALA A 3 18.89 -0.81 11.47
N SER A 4 19.38 0.44 11.46
CA SER A 4 19.19 1.38 12.58
C SER A 4 17.71 1.79 12.72
N PHE A 5 17.05 2.18 11.62
CA PHE A 5 15.62 2.51 11.65
C PHE A 5 14.76 1.28 11.95
N GLY A 6 15.12 0.10 11.42
CA GLY A 6 14.44 -1.16 11.77
C GLY A 6 14.49 -1.44 13.27
N ALA A 7 15.66 -1.28 13.91
CA ALA A 7 15.82 -1.46 15.34
C ALA A 7 15.05 -0.41 16.16
N GLN A 8 15.00 0.86 15.71
CA GLN A 8 14.20 1.90 16.34
C GLN A 8 12.70 1.58 16.26
N ILE A 9 12.20 1.21 15.06
CA ILE A 9 10.80 0.81 14.87
C ILE A 9 10.46 -0.40 15.73
N ALA A 10 11.36 -1.39 15.82
CA ALA A 10 11.13 -2.58 16.63
C ALA A 10 10.96 -2.29 18.12
N ARG A 11 11.45 -1.16 18.63
CA ARG A 11 11.30 -0.74 20.04
C ARG A 11 10.01 0.04 20.32
N LEU A 12 9.26 0.40 19.28
CA LEU A 12 7.99 1.09 19.43
C LEU A 12 6.89 0.14 19.94
N PRO A 13 5.83 0.67 20.58
CA PRO A 13 4.64 -0.10 20.91
C PRO A 13 4.04 -0.78 19.67
N ASP A 14 3.46 -1.97 19.86
CA ASP A 14 2.87 -2.77 18.77
C ASP A 14 1.89 -1.96 17.92
N ARG A 15 1.04 -1.17 18.57
CA ARG A 15 0.03 -0.33 17.95
C ARG A 15 0.67 0.75 17.06
N THR A 16 1.74 1.37 17.51
CA THR A 16 2.52 2.34 16.73
C THR A 16 3.19 1.68 15.53
N ARG A 17 3.78 0.49 15.71
CA ARG A 17 4.41 -0.27 14.60
C ARG A 17 3.38 -0.64 13.53
N GLU A 18 2.19 -1.07 13.95
CA GLU A 18 1.11 -1.44 13.04
C GLU A 18 0.57 -0.22 12.29
N LEU A 19 0.41 0.94 12.95
CA LEU A 19 0.00 2.16 12.28
C LEU A 19 1.06 2.70 11.30
N LEU A 20 2.35 2.59 11.63
CA LEU A 20 3.44 2.90 10.71
C LEU A 20 3.45 1.98 9.49
N LEU A 21 3.13 0.69 9.66
CA LEU A 21 2.96 -0.23 8.55
C LEU A 21 1.81 0.20 7.63
N ILE A 22 0.65 0.57 8.20
CA ILE A 22 -0.51 1.07 7.43
C ILE A 22 -0.13 2.32 6.64
N ALA A 23 0.52 3.29 7.29
CA ALA A 23 1.01 4.50 6.62
C ALA A 23 1.99 4.19 5.48
N ALA A 24 2.91 3.25 5.71
CA ALA A 24 3.90 2.88 4.72
C ALA A 24 3.27 2.16 3.51
N ALA A 25 2.27 1.32 3.76
CA ALA A 25 1.52 0.58 2.74
C ALA A 25 0.58 1.50 1.93
N GLU A 26 -0.10 2.46 2.56
CA GLU A 26 -0.93 3.47 1.90
C GLU A 26 -0.07 4.23 0.87
N GLY A 27 1.08 4.74 1.31
CA GLY A 27 2.19 5.16 0.44
C GLY A 27 2.02 6.49 -0.30
N ARG A 28 0.84 7.12 -0.28
CA ARG A 28 0.60 8.48 -0.81
C ARG A 28 0.62 9.53 0.29
N GLY A 29 0.53 9.10 1.56
CA GLY A 29 0.44 9.99 2.71
C GLY A 29 -0.97 10.52 2.93
N HIS A 30 -2.02 9.85 2.40
CA HIS A 30 -3.38 10.34 2.51
C HIS A 30 -4.01 9.92 3.86
N LEU A 31 -4.15 10.88 4.77
CA LEU A 31 -4.56 10.61 6.16
C LEU A 31 -5.95 9.96 6.28
N PRO A 32 -7.00 10.39 5.54
CA PRO A 32 -8.31 9.72 5.59
C PRO A 32 -8.25 8.22 5.24
N SER A 33 -7.49 7.83 4.20
CA SER A 33 -7.30 6.42 3.84
C SER A 33 -6.58 5.63 4.94
N LEU A 34 -5.56 6.24 5.57
CA LEU A 34 -4.86 5.63 6.70
C LEU A 34 -5.82 5.41 7.88
N VAL A 35 -6.57 6.44 8.28
CA VAL A 35 -7.49 6.38 9.43
C VAL A 35 -8.59 5.35 9.20
N ALA A 36 -9.18 5.32 8.00
CA ALA A 36 -10.22 4.34 7.67
C ALA A 36 -9.70 2.90 7.75
N ALA A 37 -8.51 2.62 7.21
CA ALA A 37 -7.90 1.30 7.32
C ALA A 37 -7.50 0.95 8.76
N ALA A 38 -6.94 1.92 9.50
CA ALA A 38 -6.54 1.76 10.91
C ALA A 38 -7.70 1.38 11.82
N ALA A 39 -8.90 1.91 11.58
CA ALA A 39 -10.10 1.56 12.33
C ALA A 39 -10.44 0.07 12.24
N SER A 40 -10.12 -0.60 11.12
CA SER A 40 -10.31 -2.05 10.96
C SER A 40 -9.41 -2.90 11.86
N PHE A 41 -8.36 -2.30 12.42
CA PHE A 41 -7.44 -2.90 13.39
C PHE A 41 -7.65 -2.39 14.82
N GLY A 42 -8.70 -1.60 15.04
CA GLY A 42 -8.95 -0.93 16.33
C GLY A 42 -7.84 0.06 16.70
N LEU A 43 -7.19 0.67 15.71
CA LEU A 43 -6.13 1.67 15.87
C LEU A 43 -6.68 3.08 15.67
N GLY A 44 -6.11 4.04 16.39
CA GLY A 44 -6.44 5.46 16.30
C GLY A 44 -5.20 6.29 15.98
N LEU A 45 -5.39 7.57 15.62
CA LEU A 45 -4.27 8.45 15.27
C LEU A 45 -3.30 8.66 16.45
N ASP A 46 -3.80 8.61 17.68
CA ASP A 46 -3.01 8.72 18.91
C ASP A 46 -1.95 7.60 19.03
N ASP A 47 -2.15 6.46 18.38
CA ASP A 47 -1.16 5.38 18.33
C ASP A 47 0.12 5.80 17.57
N LEU A 48 0.08 6.90 16.80
CA LEU A 48 1.22 7.47 16.08
C LEU A 48 2.07 8.42 16.95
N ALA A 49 1.57 8.84 18.12
CA ALA A 49 2.16 9.94 18.88
C ALA A 49 3.63 9.70 19.26
N GLU A 50 4.02 8.46 19.57
CA GLU A 50 5.42 8.12 19.85
C GLU A 50 6.31 8.24 18.62
N ALA A 51 5.81 7.82 17.44
CA ALA A 51 6.55 7.96 16.19
C ALA A 51 6.70 9.44 15.76
N GLU A 52 5.72 10.28 16.06
CA GLU A 52 5.80 11.73 15.86
C GLU A 52 6.82 12.39 16.81
N ARG A 53 6.80 12.03 18.11
CA ARG A 53 7.79 12.49 19.10
C ARG A 53 9.21 12.15 18.68
N LEU A 54 9.42 10.95 18.14
CA LEU A 54 10.71 10.49 17.62
C LEU A 54 11.03 11.04 16.22
N ARG A 55 10.20 11.95 15.68
CA ARG A 55 10.37 12.62 14.38
C ARG A 55 10.50 11.64 13.21
N MET A 56 9.84 10.48 13.32
CA MET A 56 9.84 9.45 12.28
C MET A 56 8.82 9.76 11.19
N VAL A 57 7.69 10.33 11.61
CA VAL A 57 6.59 10.78 10.78
C VAL A 57 6.14 12.18 11.23
N GLU A 58 5.51 12.90 10.32
CA GLU A 58 4.89 14.19 10.56
C GLU A 58 3.46 14.12 10.02
N VAL A 59 2.48 14.45 10.85
CA VAL A 59 1.08 14.62 10.43
C VAL A 59 0.83 16.10 10.15
N THR A 60 0.34 16.41 8.96
CA THR A 60 0.10 17.79 8.50
C THR A 60 -1.28 17.92 7.89
N GLY A 61 -2.22 18.59 8.58
CA GLY A 61 -3.59 18.79 8.08
C GLY A 61 -4.26 17.46 7.70
N THR A 62 -4.33 17.16 6.40
CA THR A 62 -4.91 15.93 5.82
C THR A 62 -3.87 14.90 5.33
N GLY A 63 -2.59 15.12 5.65
CA GLY A 63 -1.48 14.33 5.18
C GLY A 63 -0.65 13.69 6.30
N ILE A 64 0.03 12.60 5.97
CA ILE A 64 1.10 12.01 6.77
C ILE A 64 2.33 11.83 5.91
N ALA A 65 3.48 12.30 6.39
CA ALA A 65 4.75 12.17 5.72
C ALA A 65 5.76 11.42 6.59
N PHE A 66 6.52 10.50 6.00
CA PHE A 66 7.70 9.96 6.64
C PHE A 66 8.84 10.95 6.50
N ARG A 67 9.51 11.26 7.61
CA ARG A 67 10.64 12.20 7.61
C ARG A 67 11.80 11.72 6.74
N HIS A 68 11.94 10.40 6.56
CA HIS A 68 12.95 9.82 5.67
C HIS A 68 12.37 8.60 4.91
N PRO A 69 12.64 8.47 3.59
CA PRO A 69 12.19 7.31 2.81
C PRO A 69 12.61 5.94 3.38
N LEU A 70 13.73 5.87 4.11
CA LEU A 70 14.22 4.64 4.72
C LEU A 70 13.39 4.21 5.93
N ILE A 71 12.75 5.13 6.64
CA ILE A 71 11.83 4.81 7.75
C ILE A 71 10.60 4.12 7.18
N ARG A 72 10.04 4.67 6.10
CA ARG A 72 8.92 4.04 5.38
C ARG A 72 9.28 2.64 4.90
N ALA A 73 10.46 2.50 4.28
CA ALA A 73 10.94 1.20 3.82
C ALA A 73 11.14 0.22 4.97
N ALA A 74 11.70 0.65 6.10
CA ALA A 74 11.90 -0.18 7.29
C ALA A 74 10.57 -0.60 7.94
N ALA A 75 9.59 0.32 8.05
CA ALA A 75 8.26 0.02 8.58
C ALA A 75 7.52 -1.02 7.73
N TYR A 76 7.61 -0.88 6.40
CA TYR A 76 6.96 -1.82 5.49
C TYR A 76 7.69 -3.17 5.40
N GLN A 77 9.00 -3.16 5.16
CA GLN A 77 9.77 -4.39 4.95
C GLN A 77 10.03 -5.17 6.23
N GLY A 78 10.05 -4.50 7.39
CA GLY A 78 10.19 -5.13 8.70
C GLY A 78 8.94 -5.88 9.16
N ALA A 79 7.79 -5.65 8.52
CA ALA A 79 6.55 -6.34 8.86
C ALA A 79 6.43 -7.73 8.20
N PRO A 80 5.90 -8.74 8.91
CA PRO A 80 5.59 -10.05 8.33
C PRO A 80 4.65 -9.94 7.13
N ALA A 81 4.85 -10.83 6.14
CA ALA A 81 4.03 -10.84 4.91
C ALA A 81 2.52 -10.91 5.21
N ALA A 82 2.10 -11.73 6.17
CA ALA A 82 0.70 -11.85 6.59
C ALA A 82 0.11 -10.51 7.07
N ARG A 83 0.89 -9.70 7.81
CA ARG A 83 0.47 -8.37 8.25
C ARG A 83 0.38 -7.39 7.09
N ARG A 84 1.35 -7.40 6.16
CA ARG A 84 1.29 -6.57 4.94
C ARG A 84 0.05 -6.88 4.10
N LEU A 85 -0.27 -8.16 3.93
CA LEU A 85 -1.48 -8.61 3.22
C LEU A 85 -2.76 -8.12 3.91
N ALA A 86 -2.85 -8.26 5.24
CA ALA A 86 -4.00 -7.78 6.01
C ALA A 86 -4.20 -6.27 5.84
N VAL A 87 -3.13 -5.49 5.93
CA VAL A 87 -3.14 -4.03 5.74
C VAL A 87 -3.58 -3.65 4.33
N HIS A 88 -3.07 -4.31 3.29
CA HIS A 88 -3.51 -4.07 1.92
C HIS A 88 -4.98 -4.44 1.70
N ARG A 89 -5.49 -5.50 2.31
CA ARG A 89 -6.92 -5.83 2.26
C ARG A 89 -7.77 -4.74 2.91
N ALA A 90 -7.39 -4.26 4.10
CA ALA A 90 -8.08 -3.16 4.76
C ALA A 90 -8.10 -1.89 3.91
N LEU A 91 -6.95 -1.48 3.37
CA LEU A 91 -6.83 -0.32 2.49
C LEU A 91 -7.65 -0.47 1.19
N ALA A 92 -7.75 -1.68 0.64
CA ALA A 92 -8.61 -1.95 -0.52
C ALA A 92 -10.10 -1.83 -0.17
N LEU A 93 -10.51 -2.32 0.99
CA LEU A 93 -11.91 -2.24 1.45
C LEU A 93 -12.34 -0.80 1.68
N THR A 94 -11.47 0.04 2.24
CA THR A 94 -11.79 1.43 2.59
C THR A 94 -11.42 2.45 1.51
N ALA A 95 -10.82 2.02 0.40
CA ALA A 95 -10.52 2.93 -0.71
C ALA A 95 -11.81 3.51 -1.29
N GLU A 96 -11.81 4.81 -1.60
CA GLU A 96 -12.92 5.47 -2.30
C GLU A 96 -12.71 5.42 -3.82
N ASP A 97 -11.47 5.66 -4.26
CA ASP A 97 -11.11 5.65 -5.66
C ASP A 97 -10.75 4.24 -6.18
N ALA A 98 -11.16 3.94 -7.42
CA ALA A 98 -10.96 2.63 -8.03
C ALA A 98 -9.48 2.28 -8.19
N ASP A 99 -8.64 3.24 -8.56
CA ASP A 99 -7.22 2.97 -8.83
C ASP A 99 -6.46 2.59 -7.54
N CYS A 100 -6.77 3.24 -6.42
CA CYS A 100 -6.26 2.88 -5.10
C CYS A 100 -6.74 1.49 -4.68
N ARG A 101 -8.03 1.19 -4.86
CA ARG A 101 -8.61 -0.12 -4.56
C ARG A 101 -7.89 -1.22 -5.32
N VAL A 102 -7.73 -1.07 -6.63
CA VAL A 102 -7.06 -2.03 -7.50
C VAL A 102 -5.59 -2.21 -7.10
N ARG A 103 -4.87 -1.11 -6.84
CA ARG A 103 -3.49 -1.16 -6.36
C ARG A 103 -3.35 -2.01 -5.10
N HIS A 104 -4.23 -1.81 -4.12
CA HIS A 104 -4.17 -2.55 -2.87
C HIS A 104 -4.64 -4.01 -3.00
N ARG A 105 -5.67 -4.28 -3.81
CA ARG A 105 -6.06 -5.66 -4.13
C ARG A 105 -4.92 -6.43 -4.78
N ALA A 106 -4.26 -5.83 -5.75
CA ALA A 106 -3.15 -6.46 -6.44
C ALA A 106 -1.94 -6.68 -5.53
N ALA A 107 -1.69 -5.79 -4.57
CA ALA A 107 -0.67 -6.00 -3.54
C ALA A 107 -1.04 -7.07 -2.49
N ALA A 108 -2.33 -7.38 -2.35
CA ALA A 108 -2.86 -8.42 -1.45
C ALA A 108 -3.10 -9.78 -2.14
N ALA A 109 -2.88 -9.88 -3.46
CA ALA A 109 -3.07 -11.10 -4.21
C ALA A 109 -1.99 -12.14 -3.84
N MET A 110 -2.41 -13.38 -3.56
CA MET A 110 -1.52 -14.48 -3.17
C MET A 110 -1.23 -15.45 -4.33
N GLY A 111 -1.76 -15.16 -5.51
CA GLY A 111 -1.67 -15.98 -6.72
C GLY A 111 -2.51 -15.37 -7.84
N PRO A 112 -2.69 -16.07 -8.96
CA PRO A 112 -3.56 -15.63 -10.04
C PRO A 112 -4.99 -15.35 -9.56
N ASP A 113 -5.54 -14.22 -9.98
CA ASP A 113 -6.87 -13.72 -9.64
C ASP A 113 -7.40 -12.92 -10.85
N GLU A 114 -8.37 -13.51 -11.54
CA GLU A 114 -8.93 -12.94 -12.77
C GLU A 114 -9.68 -11.62 -12.53
N THR A 115 -10.33 -11.47 -11.37
CA THR A 115 -11.02 -10.23 -11.00
C THR A 115 -10.02 -9.10 -10.82
N VAL A 116 -8.92 -9.35 -10.10
CA VAL A 116 -7.86 -8.35 -9.90
C VAL A 116 -7.14 -8.03 -11.21
N ALA A 117 -6.95 -9.02 -12.07
CA ALA A 117 -6.32 -8.82 -13.38
C ALA A 117 -7.19 -7.95 -14.31
N ALA A 118 -8.50 -8.19 -14.36
CA ALA A 118 -9.44 -7.35 -15.10
C ALA A 118 -9.49 -5.90 -14.55
N ASP A 119 -9.50 -5.76 -13.23
CA ASP A 119 -9.43 -4.48 -12.52
C ASP A 119 -8.17 -3.66 -12.90
N LEU A 120 -7.00 -4.33 -12.98
CA LEU A 120 -5.73 -3.73 -13.40
C LEU A 120 -5.71 -3.35 -14.87
N GLN A 121 -6.31 -4.17 -15.74
CA GLN A 121 -6.47 -3.85 -17.15
C GLN A 121 -7.32 -2.59 -17.33
N ALA A 122 -8.48 -2.53 -16.66
CA ALA A 122 -9.34 -1.34 -16.69
C ALA A 122 -8.61 -0.09 -16.15
N ALA A 123 -7.76 -0.25 -15.12
CA ALA A 123 -6.91 0.83 -14.64
C ALA A 123 -5.88 1.28 -15.68
N ALA A 124 -5.28 0.34 -16.41
CA ALA A 124 -4.36 0.63 -17.51
C ALA A 124 -5.04 1.40 -18.64
N GLU A 125 -6.27 1.01 -18.99
CA GLU A 125 -7.11 1.68 -19.98
C GLU A 125 -7.48 3.11 -19.55
N ARG A 126 -7.88 3.34 -18.30
CA ARG A 126 -8.13 4.70 -17.76
C ARG A 126 -6.88 5.57 -17.75
N ALA A 127 -5.71 4.97 -17.55
CA ALA A 127 -4.43 5.66 -17.54
C ALA A 127 -3.93 6.01 -18.96
N ARG A 128 -4.43 5.35 -20.02
CA ARG A 128 -4.13 5.72 -21.41
C ARG A 128 -4.63 7.14 -21.66
N GLY A 129 -3.69 8.04 -22.00
CA GLY A 129 -3.96 9.46 -22.26
C GLY A 129 -3.84 10.40 -21.06
N LYS A 130 -3.70 9.89 -19.83
CA LYS A 130 -3.48 10.71 -18.62
C LYS A 130 -2.13 10.46 -17.94
N ALA A 131 -1.57 9.26 -18.11
CA ALA A 131 -0.32 8.84 -17.50
C ALA A 131 0.73 8.49 -18.55
N GLY A 132 2.00 8.48 -18.14
CA GLY A 132 3.11 8.07 -19.00
C GLY A 132 3.04 6.60 -19.40
N ILE A 133 3.58 6.28 -20.58
CA ILE A 133 3.60 4.93 -21.17
C ILE A 133 4.12 3.86 -20.18
N ALA A 134 5.13 4.21 -19.39
CA ALA A 134 5.70 3.32 -18.38
C ALA A 134 4.70 2.89 -17.29
N VAL A 135 3.77 3.78 -16.90
CA VAL A 135 2.73 3.48 -15.90
C VAL A 135 1.72 2.49 -16.50
N VAL A 136 1.27 2.77 -17.72
CA VAL A 136 0.33 1.91 -18.45
C VAL A 136 0.93 0.52 -18.66
N ALA A 137 2.16 0.43 -19.15
CA ALA A 137 2.87 -0.85 -19.35
C ALA A 137 3.09 -1.63 -18.04
N ARG A 138 3.31 -0.94 -16.91
CA ARG A 138 3.38 -1.60 -15.59
C ARG A 138 2.04 -2.22 -15.20
N LEU A 139 0.93 -1.51 -15.40
CA LEU A 139 -0.40 -2.02 -15.07
C LEU A 139 -0.76 -3.25 -15.92
N TYR A 140 -0.50 -3.22 -17.24
CA TYR A 140 -0.71 -4.38 -18.11
C TYR A 140 0.15 -5.59 -17.71
N ARG A 141 1.44 -5.38 -17.39
CA ARG A 141 2.30 -6.47 -16.91
C ARG A 141 1.78 -7.09 -15.62
N GLN A 142 1.29 -6.25 -14.69
CA GLN A 142 0.73 -6.73 -13.44
C GLN A 142 -0.60 -7.46 -13.66
N ALA A 143 -1.45 -6.98 -14.58
CA ALA A 143 -2.68 -7.67 -14.98
C ALA A 143 -2.36 -9.05 -15.54
N ALA A 144 -1.41 -9.15 -16.47
CA ALA A 144 -0.97 -10.41 -17.06
C ALA A 144 -0.41 -11.40 -16.01
N ALA A 145 0.39 -10.91 -15.05
CA ALA A 145 0.94 -11.73 -13.97
C ALA A 145 -0.13 -12.34 -13.05
N LEU A 146 -1.30 -11.71 -12.94
CA LEU A 146 -2.43 -12.20 -12.14
C LEU A 146 -3.47 -12.95 -12.97
N THR A 147 -3.31 -13.07 -14.29
CA THR A 147 -4.21 -13.86 -15.13
C THR A 147 -3.99 -15.36 -14.94
N PRO A 148 -5.02 -16.15 -14.61
CA PRO A 148 -4.90 -17.61 -14.53
C PRO A 148 -4.67 -18.29 -15.89
N ASP A 149 -5.42 -17.88 -16.93
CA ASP A 149 -5.38 -18.48 -18.27
C ASP A 149 -4.23 -17.93 -19.14
N ASP A 150 -3.47 -18.80 -19.79
CA ASP A 150 -2.29 -18.43 -20.57
C ASP A 150 -2.62 -17.65 -21.86
N ARG A 151 -3.77 -17.91 -22.50
CA ARG A 151 -4.19 -17.17 -23.70
C ARG A 151 -4.68 -15.77 -23.33
N ALA A 152 -5.47 -15.65 -22.27
CA ALA A 152 -5.89 -14.37 -21.71
C ALA A 152 -4.68 -13.55 -21.20
N ARG A 153 -3.65 -14.22 -20.66
CA ARG A 153 -2.39 -13.58 -20.27
C ARG A 153 -1.69 -12.94 -21.47
N ALA A 154 -1.58 -13.66 -22.59
CA ALA A 154 -0.99 -13.13 -23.81
C ALA A 154 -1.78 -11.93 -24.37
N GLY A 155 -3.11 -12.00 -24.36
CA GLY A 155 -3.98 -10.91 -24.80
C GLY A 155 -3.84 -9.62 -23.98
N ARG A 156 -3.46 -9.70 -22.70
CA ARG A 156 -3.24 -8.53 -21.83
C ARG A 156 -1.89 -7.82 -22.02
N LEU A 157 -0.97 -8.40 -22.78
CA LEU A 157 0.35 -7.83 -23.05
C LEU A 157 0.46 -7.18 -24.45
N ALA A 158 -0.57 -7.35 -25.28
CA ALA A 158 -0.70 -6.76 -26.61
C ALA A 158 -1.20 -5.31 -26.55
#